data_AF-A0AA42B4J7-F1
#
_entry.id   AF-A0AA42B4J7-F1
#
_cell.length_a   1.000
_cell.length_b   1.000
_cell.length_c   1.000
_cell.angle_alpha   90.00
_cell.angle_beta   90.00
_cell.angle_gamma   90.00
#
_symmetry.space_group_name_H-M   'P 1'
#
loop_
_entity.id
_entity.type
_entity.pdbx_description
1 polymer ?
#
loop_
_entity_poly.entity_id
_entity_poly.type
_entity_poly.pdbx_seq_one_letter_code
_entity_poly.pdbx_strand_id
1 'polypeptide(L)'
;MDIANRLARNEQEISQVEEEKLQWEQMLGLFWEHPPALDPEAVGRAMQWIRDRIRDLEDKKRALLQEREALHVDLAFALESNRGGNGDNGGN
;
A
#
# COMPACT_ATOMS: atom_id res chain seq x y z
N MET A 1 -2.15 -3.59 20.03
CA MET A 1 -2.78 -3.57 18.70
C MET A 1 -2.69 -4.99 18.17
N ASP A 2 -3.81 -5.58 17.77
CA ASP A 2 -3.87 -6.96 17.30
C ASP A 2 -3.27 -7.06 15.87
N ILE A 3 -2.39 -8.03 15.63
CA ILE A 3 -1.67 -8.18 14.35
C ILE A 3 -2.65 -8.40 13.19
N ALA A 4 -3.72 -9.17 13.41
CA ALA A 4 -4.74 -9.40 12.39
C ALA A 4 -5.53 -8.12 12.06
N ASN A 5 -5.87 -7.31 13.06
CA ASN A 5 -6.48 -6.00 12.85
C ASN A 5 -5.58 -5.03 12.05
N ARG A 6 -4.25 -5.05 12.27
CA ARG A 6 -3.33 -4.22 11.47
C ARG A 6 -3.23 -4.74 10.03
N LEU A 7 -3.13 -6.05 9.83
CA LEU A 7 -3.13 -6.67 8.51
C LEU A 7 -4.39 -6.31 7.71
N ALA A 8 -5.59 -6.44 8.30
CA ALA A 8 -6.85 -6.08 7.65
C ALA A 8 -6.88 -4.60 7.23
N ARG A 9 -6.38 -3.71 8.10
CA ARG A 9 -6.28 -2.29 7.78
C ARG A 9 -5.26 -2.02 6.66
N ASN A 10 -4.13 -2.72 6.65
CA ASN A 10 -3.11 -2.58 5.63
C ASN A 10 -3.65 -2.99 4.23
N GLU A 11 -4.41 -4.09 4.14
CA GLU A 11 -5.11 -4.48 2.91
C GLU A 11 -6.07 -3.39 2.42
N GLN A 12 -6.88 -2.82 3.33
CA GLN A 12 -7.78 -1.72 2.98
C GLN A 12 -7.02 -0.46 2.51
N GLU A 13 -5.89 -0.14 3.12
CA GLU A 13 -5.04 0.97 2.71
C GLU A 13 -4.38 0.73 1.35
N ILE A 14 -3.97 -0.51 1.04
CA ILE A 14 -3.44 -0.90 -0.27
C ILE A 14 -4.52 -0.73 -1.35
N SER A 15 -5.73 -1.25 -1.15
CA SER A 15 -6.82 -1.11 -2.13
C SER A 15 -7.14 0.36 -2.42
N GLN A 16 -7.22 1.21 -1.38
CA GLN A 16 -7.43 2.65 -1.56
C GLN A 16 -6.32 3.31 -2.37
N VAL A 17 -5.06 2.94 -2.12
CA VAL A 17 -3.91 3.48 -2.86
C VAL A 17 -3.94 3.05 -4.33
N GLU A 18 -4.34 1.81 -4.61
CA GLU A 18 -4.49 1.31 -5.98
C GLU A 18 -5.63 2.01 -6.73
N GLU A 19 -6.78 2.17 -6.09
CA GLU A 19 -7.92 2.91 -6.65
C GLU A 19 -7.55 4.37 -6.95
N GLU A 20 -6.92 5.04 -5.99
CA GLU A 20 -6.48 6.43 -6.15
C GLU A 20 -5.47 6.55 -7.29
N LYS A 21 -4.48 5.65 -7.35
CA LYS A 21 -3.48 5.63 -8.42
C LYS A 21 -4.14 5.47 -9.79
N LEU A 22 -5.08 4.54 -9.92
CA LEU A 22 -5.80 4.28 -11.17
C LEU A 22 -6.60 5.51 -11.63
N GLN A 23 -7.17 6.29 -10.71
CA GLN A 23 -7.84 7.55 -11.04
C GLN A 23 -6.86 8.59 -11.60
N TRP A 24 -5.69 8.75 -10.98
CA TRP A 24 -4.66 9.68 -11.45
C TRP A 24 -4.07 9.25 -12.79
N GLU A 25 -3.85 7.94 -13.02
CA GLU A 25 -3.38 7.40 -14.30
C GLU A 25 -4.39 7.65 -15.43
N GLN A 26 -5.69 7.44 -15.17
CA GLN A 26 -6.75 7.76 -16.13
C GLN A 26 -6.79 9.25 -16.45
N MET A 27 -6.72 10.11 -15.43
CA MET A 27 -6.72 11.55 -15.66
C MET A 27 -5.48 12.01 -16.43
N LEU A 28 -4.31 11.40 -16.18
CA LEU A 28 -3.11 11.66 -16.99
C LEU A 28 -3.33 11.26 -18.46
N GLY A 29 -4.04 10.16 -18.70
CA GLY A 29 -4.46 9.73 -20.04
C GLY A 29 -5.28 10.79 -20.78
N LEU A 30 -6.26 11.39 -20.10
CA LEU A 30 -7.13 12.43 -20.68
C LEU A 30 -6.35 13.65 -21.20
N PHE A 31 -5.24 14.00 -20.57
CA PHE A 31 -4.38 15.08 -21.06
C PHE A 31 -3.71 14.77 -22.41
N TRP A 32 -3.52 13.50 -22.74
CA TRP A 32 -2.93 13.06 -24.01
C TRP A 32 -3.95 12.89 -25.14
N GLU A 33 -5.24 12.79 -24.81
CA GLU A 33 -6.32 12.55 -25.78
C GLU A 33 -6.83 13.83 -26.48
N HIS A 34 -6.39 15.01 -26.03
CA HIS A 34 -6.89 16.29 -26.53
C HIS A 34 -5.85 17.13 -27.30
N PRO A 35 -6.29 17.96 -28.28
CA PRO A 35 -5.43 18.82 -29.11
C PRO A 35 -4.59 19.81 -28.28
N PRO A 36 -3.53 20.41 -28.86
CA PRO A 36 -2.52 21.16 -28.11
C PRO A 36 -3.15 22.19 -27.18
N ALA A 37 -2.75 22.11 -25.91
CA ALA A 37 -3.22 22.97 -24.86
C ALA A 37 -3.07 24.46 -25.23
N LEU A 38 -4.09 25.26 -24.91
CA LEU A 38 -4.04 26.72 -25.05
C LEU A 38 -2.85 27.32 -24.29
N ASP A 39 -2.48 26.69 -23.17
CA ASP A 39 -1.27 26.95 -22.38
C ASP A 39 -0.51 25.63 -22.12
N PRO A 40 0.50 25.31 -22.94
CA PRO A 40 1.31 24.10 -22.78
C PRO A 40 2.07 24.03 -21.46
N GLU A 41 2.45 25.17 -20.87
CA GLU A 41 3.18 25.18 -19.61
C GLU A 41 2.26 24.85 -18.43
N ALA A 42 1.06 25.40 -18.40
CA ALA A 42 0.07 25.06 -17.37
C ALA A 42 -0.29 23.57 -17.42
N VAL A 43 -0.49 23.01 -18.63
CA VAL A 43 -0.73 21.59 -18.81
C VAL A 43 0.48 20.75 -18.40
N GLY A 44 1.69 21.15 -18.78
CA GLY A 44 2.92 20.49 -18.35
C GLY A 44 3.06 20.42 -16.83
N ARG A 45 2.76 21.52 -16.12
CA ARG A 45 2.76 21.57 -14.65
C ARG A 45 1.71 20.64 -14.04
N ALA A 46 0.50 20.61 -14.58
CA ALA A 46 -0.56 19.73 -14.11
C ALA A 46 -0.20 18.25 -14.30
N MET A 47 0.32 17.88 -15.48
CA MET A 47 0.77 16.51 -15.77
C MET A 47 1.93 16.10 -14.87
N GLN A 48 2.87 17.02 -14.59
CA GLN A 48 3.97 16.74 -13.68
C GLN A 48 3.46 16.48 -12.25
N TRP A 49 2.55 17.32 -11.75
CA TRP A 49 1.93 17.12 -10.44
C TRP A 49 1.20 15.77 -10.34
N ILE A 50 0.48 15.35 -11.40
CA ILE A 50 -0.18 14.04 -11.44
C ILE A 50 0.85 12.90 -11.40
N ARG A 51 1.95 13.01 -12.14
CA ARG A 51 3.02 11.99 -12.11
C ARG A 51 3.71 11.91 -10.76
N ASP A 52 3.87 13.04 -10.08
CA ASP A 52 4.44 13.07 -8.73
C ASP A 52 3.49 12.41 -7.74
N ARG A 53 2.18 12.69 -7.85
CA ARG A 53 1.17 12.02 -7.04
C ARG A 53 1.13 10.50 -7.26
N ILE A 54 1.22 10.04 -8.51
CA ILE A 54 1.30 8.61 -8.84
C ILE A 54 2.52 7.97 -8.18
N ARG A 55 3.69 8.63 -8.22
CA ARG A 55 4.92 8.14 -7.57
C ARG A 55 4.78 8.04 -6.06
N ASP A 56 4.22 9.06 -5.40
CA ASP A 56 3.97 9.05 -3.96
C ASP A 56 3.06 7.87 -3.56
N LEU A 57 2.04 7.58 -4.37
CA LEU A 57 1.13 6.46 -4.15
C LEU A 57 1.82 5.11 -4.36
N GLU A 58 2.71 4.98 -5.35
CA GLU A 58 3.51 3.76 -5.54
C GLU A 58 4.45 3.52 -4.35
N ASP A 59 5.11 4.56 -3.85
CA ASP A 59 5.99 4.46 -2.69
C ASP A 59 5.20 4.11 -1.42
N LYS A 60 4.03 4.71 -1.22
CA LYS A 60 3.11 4.34 -0.14
C LYS A 60 2.69 2.88 -0.23
N LYS A 61 2.33 2.40 -1.43
CA LYS A 61 1.99 0.98 -1.65
C LYS A 61 3.16 0.06 -1.30
N ARG A 62 4.39 0.41 -1.71
CA ARG A 62 5.60 -0.37 -1.38
C ARG A 62 5.82 -0.45 0.13
N ALA A 63 5.67 0.67 0.85
CA ALA A 63 5.80 0.69 2.30
C ALA A 63 4.73 -0.18 2.98
N LEU A 64 3.48 -0.12 2.53
CA LEU A 64 2.40 -0.95 3.06
C LEU A 64 2.65 -2.44 2.83
N LEU A 65 3.13 -2.83 1.66
CA LEU A 65 3.48 -4.21 1.36
C LEU A 65 4.64 -4.74 2.22
N GLN A 66 5.66 -3.90 2.48
CA GLN A 66 6.75 -4.25 3.39
C GLN A 66 6.27 -4.43 4.82
N GLU A 67 5.40 -3.53 5.29
CA GLU A 67 4.78 -3.65 6.61
C GLU A 67 3.95 -4.93 6.72
N ARG A 68 3.15 -5.26 5.70
CA ARG A 68 2.37 -6.50 5.65
C ARG A 68 3.25 -7.74 5.78
N GLU A 69 4.38 -7.78 5.07
CA GLU A 69 5.33 -8.89 5.15
C GLU A 69 5.92 -9.04 6.55
N ALA A 70 6.33 -7.94 7.17
CA ALA A 70 6.82 -7.94 8.55
C ALA A 70 5.76 -8.46 9.54
N LEU A 71 4.51 -8.02 9.40
CA LEU A 71 3.39 -8.48 10.24
C LEU A 71 3.09 -9.97 10.09
N HIS A 72 3.24 -10.53 8.88
CA HIS A 72 3.11 -11.98 8.67
C HIS A 72 4.22 -12.77 9.37
N VAL A 73 5.47 -12.27 9.35
CA VAL A 73 6.59 -12.87 10.07
C VAL A 73 6.34 -12.83 11.59
N ASP A 74 5.91 -11.69 12.12
CA ASP A 74 5.59 -11.53 13.55
C ASP A 74 4.45 -12.46 13.98
N LEU A 75 3.41 -12.60 13.15
CA LEU A 75 2.31 -13.53 13.40
C LEU A 75 2.79 -14.99 13.43
N ALA A 76 3.64 -15.38 12.48
CA ALA A 76 4.19 -16.74 12.43
C ALA A 76 5.04 -17.05 13.68
N PHE A 77 5.87 -16.09 14.11
CA PHE A 77 6.67 -16.23 15.33
C PHE A 77 5.82 -16.35 16.59
N ALA A 78 4.75 -15.56 16.69
CA ALA A 78 3.81 -15.63 17.82
C ALA A 78 3.10 -16.99 17.89
N LEU A 79 2.71 -17.56 16.74
CA LEU A 79 2.08 -18.88 16.67
C LEU A 79 3.05 -20.01 17.08
N GLU A 80 4.31 -19.93 16.67
CA GLU A 80 5.33 -20.93 17.02
C GLU A 80 5.70 -20.88 18.51
N SER A 81 5.86 -19.67 19.07
CA SER A 81 6.14 -19.47 20.50
C SER A 81 5.03 -20.04 21.38
N ASN A 82 3.77 -19.99 20.93
CA ASN A 82 2.63 -20.54 21.66
C ASN A 82 2.57 -22.08 21.58
N ARG A 83 3.25 -22.71 20.62
CA ARG A 83 3.28 -24.17 20.42
C ARG A 83 4.35 -24.86 21.28
N GLY A 84 5.46 -24.18 21.55
CA GLY A 84 6.57 -24.70 22.36
C GLY A 84 6.36 -24.64 23.88
N GLY A 85 5.35 -23.91 24.37
CA GLY A 85 5.10 -23.69 25.80
C GLY A 85 4.29 -24.76 26.54
N ASN A 86 3.82 -25.81 25.86
CA ASN A 86 2.91 -26.81 26.45
C ASN A 86 3.56 -28.20 26.54
N GLY A 87 4.66 -28.28 27.30
CA GLY A 87 5.43 -29.51 27.44
C GLY A 87 6.30 -29.52 28.69
N ASP A 88 5.73 -29.25 29.87
CA ASP A 88 6.25 -29.79 31.14
C ASP A 88 5.31 -29.47 32.30
N ASN A 89 4.43 -30.41 32.61
CA ASN A 89 3.90 -30.61 33.96
C ASN A 89 3.54 -32.11 34.02
N GLY A 90 4.43 -32.97 34.50
CA GLY A 90 4.92 -32.96 35.87
C GLY A 90 4.24 -34.14 36.54
N GLY A 91 4.96 -35.25 36.64
CA GLY A 91 4.43 -36.53 37.08
C GLY A 91 3.91 -36.52 38.51
N ASN A 92 3.05 -37.51 38.79
CA ASN A 92 3.03 -38.24 40.03
C ASN A 92 2.51 -39.66 39.78
#